data_AF-A0A4V2UQA8-F1
#
_entry.id   AF-A0A4V2UQA8-F1
#
_cell.length_a   1.000
_cell.length_b   1.000
_cell.length_c   1.000
_cell.angle_alpha   90.00
_cell.angle_beta   90.00
_cell.angle_gamma   90.00
#
_symmetry.space_group_name_H-M   'P 1'
#
loop_
_entity.id
_entity.type
_entity.pdbx_description
1 polymer ?
#
loop_
_entity_poly.entity_id
_entity_poly.type
_entity_poly.pdbx_seq_one_letter_code
_entity_poly.pdbx_strand_id
1 'polypeptide(L)'
;MKFESGRVRQKSSQLAIKQKQQEMKDAREMALAGYSIEQISSLMHRSYKAIQNYLNPDFSVIKRHYSVRILGKLAPYEKEVIELRSQGLTYPQIHGIICEKGYVRQCSFAMNVYVKRKNNA
;
A
#
# COMPACT_ATOMS: atom_id res chain seq x y z
N MET A 1 1.18 4.43 -27.22
CA MET A 1 2.28 4.60 -26.24
C MET A 1 1.79 5.39 -25.03
N LYS A 2 1.63 4.77 -23.85
CA LYS A 2 1.40 5.48 -22.56
C LYS A 2 2.05 4.69 -21.41
N PHE A 3 3.38 4.71 -21.32
CA PHE A 3 4.17 4.03 -20.28
C PHE A 3 5.09 4.97 -19.48
N GLU A 4 4.78 6.27 -19.42
CA GLU A 4 5.62 7.24 -18.68
C GLU A 4 5.07 7.59 -17.29
N SER A 5 3.74 7.51 -17.09
CA SER A 5 3.10 7.96 -15.84
C SER A 5 3.44 7.10 -14.61
N GLY A 6 3.69 5.79 -14.79
CA GLY A 6 4.03 4.87 -13.69
C GLY A 6 5.44 5.09 -13.10
N ARG A 7 6.43 5.39 -13.96
CA ARG A 7 7.84 5.58 -13.54
C ARG A 7 8.04 6.87 -12.76
N VAL A 8 7.32 7.94 -13.10
CA VAL A 8 7.39 9.23 -12.38
C VAL A 8 6.83 9.09 -10.95
N ARG A 9 5.74 8.33 -10.79
CA ARG A 9 5.12 8.08 -9.48
C ARG A 9 5.96 7.20 -8.56
N GLN A 10 6.67 6.22 -9.11
CA GLN A 10 7.61 5.40 -8.33
C GLN A 10 8.83 6.22 -7.85
N LYS A 11 9.41 7.06 -8.73
CA LYS A 11 10.55 7.93 -8.37
C LYS A 11 10.19 8.96 -7.30
N SER A 12 9.03 9.62 -7.41
CA SER A 12 8.57 10.56 -6.38
C SER A 12 8.26 9.88 -5.05
N SER A 13 7.71 8.65 -5.08
CA SER A 13 7.49 7.85 -3.88
C SER A 13 8.80 7.46 -3.20
N GLN A 14 9.83 7.09 -3.95
CA GLN A 14 11.15 6.74 -3.39
C GLN A 14 11.83 7.95 -2.75
N LEU A 15 11.74 9.12 -3.39
CA LEU A 15 12.31 10.35 -2.85
C LEU A 15 11.65 10.75 -1.52
N ALA A 16 10.32 10.65 -1.44
CA ALA A 16 9.57 10.92 -0.22
C ALA A 16 9.89 9.92 0.91
N ILE A 17 10.13 8.64 0.58
CA ILE A 17 10.57 7.64 1.56
C ILE A 17 11.96 7.98 2.09
N LYS A 18 12.90 8.33 1.22
CA LYS A 18 14.27 8.71 1.60
C LYS A 18 14.29 9.95 2.50
N GLN A 19 13.50 10.98 2.16
CA GLN A 19 13.38 12.17 3.00
C GLN A 19 12.87 11.83 4.40
N LYS A 20 11.81 11.04 4.51
CA LYS A 20 11.28 10.61 5.82
C LYS A 20 12.25 9.73 6.61
N GLN A 21 13.04 8.90 5.93
CA GLN A 21 14.08 8.10 6.58
C GLN A 21 15.20 8.99 7.12
N GLN A 22 15.58 10.04 6.39
CA GLN A 22 16.57 11.01 6.86
C GLN A 22 16.04 11.77 8.08
N GLU A 23 14.81 12.30 8.03
CA GLU A 23 14.17 12.96 9.18
C GLU A 23 14.15 12.06 10.42
N MET A 24 13.85 10.77 10.25
CA MET A 24 13.90 9.81 11.36
C MET A 24 15.29 9.62 11.93
N LYS A 25 16.32 9.58 11.08
CA LYS A 25 17.71 9.43 11.51
C LYS A 25 18.14 10.65 12.31
N ASP A 26 17.87 11.85 11.81
CA ASP A 26 18.20 13.11 12.48
C ASP A 26 17.49 13.22 13.84
N ALA A 27 16.21 12.83 13.92
CA ALA A 27 15.46 12.78 15.18
C ALA A 27 16.10 11.83 16.21
N ARG A 28 16.61 10.68 15.77
CA ARG A 28 17.28 9.71 16.64
C ARG A 28 18.65 10.20 17.09
N GLU A 29 19.41 10.84 16.22
CA GLU A 29 20.70 11.46 16.57
C GLU A 29 20.52 12.57 17.61
N MET A 30 19.51 13.43 17.46
CA MET A 30 19.18 14.45 18.46
C MET A 30 18.75 13.84 19.80
N ALA A 31 17.98 12.75 19.80
CA ALA A 31 17.63 12.07 21.04
C ALA A 31 18.87 11.44 21.72
N LEU A 32 19.81 10.88 20.95
CA LEU A 32 21.08 10.37 21.48
C LEU A 32 21.97 11.49 22.03
N ALA A 33 21.92 12.68 21.45
CA ALA A 33 22.61 13.87 21.95
C ALA A 33 21.96 14.49 23.21
N GLY A 34 20.85 13.91 23.70
CA GLY A 34 20.21 14.31 24.96
C GLY A 34 19.12 15.38 24.82
N TYR A 35 18.67 15.70 23.60
CA TYR A 35 17.56 16.63 23.39
C TYR A 35 16.22 16.03 23.82
N SER A 36 15.36 16.84 24.44
CA SER A 36 14.00 16.44 24.80
C SER A 36 13.09 16.38 23.56
N ILE A 37 11.99 15.62 23.65
CA ILE A 37 11.01 15.49 22.56
C ILE A 37 10.42 16.86 22.16
N GLU A 38 10.25 17.78 23.12
CA GLU A 38 9.81 19.17 22.88
C GLU A 38 10.81 19.98 22.05
N GLN A 39 12.09 19.85 22.36
CA GLN A 39 13.16 20.52 21.61
C GLN A 39 13.25 19.97 20.19
N ILE A 40 13.21 18.65 20.02
CA ILE A 40 13.24 18.01 18.71
C ILE A 40 12.00 18.39 17.89
N SER A 41 10.82 18.40 18.51
CA SER A 41 9.56 18.81 17.88
C SER A 41 9.63 20.25 17.36
N SER A 42 10.18 21.16 18.17
CA SER A 42 10.35 22.57 17.83
C SER A 42 11.37 22.78 16.70
N LEU A 43 12.51 22.09 16.76
CA LEU A 43 13.60 22.17 15.77
C LEU A 43 13.19 21.58 14.41
N MET A 44 12.52 20.43 14.42
CA MET A 44 12.11 19.74 13.19
C MET A 44 10.79 20.26 12.61
N HIS A 45 10.08 21.13 13.33
CA HIS A 45 8.72 21.55 13.01
C HIS A 45 7.80 20.35 12.74
N ARG A 46 7.84 19.37 13.65
CA ARG A 46 7.02 18.15 13.59
C ARG A 46 6.20 18.03 14.87
N SER A 47 5.07 17.34 14.80
CA SER A 47 4.25 17.11 15.98
C SER A 47 4.94 16.17 16.96
N TYR A 48 4.64 16.33 18.25
CA TYR A 48 5.09 15.44 19.33
C TYR A 48 4.91 13.96 18.99
N LYS A 49 3.74 13.60 18.46
CA LYS A 49 3.41 12.22 18.05
C LYS A 49 4.31 11.71 16.92
N ALA A 50 4.70 12.57 15.98
CA ALA A 50 5.62 12.19 14.91
C ALA A 50 7.02 11.88 15.45
N ILE A 51 7.53 12.72 16.37
CA ILE A 51 8.83 12.48 17.02
C ILE A 51 8.80 11.20 17.86
N GLN A 52 7.74 10.99 18.66
CA GLN A 52 7.55 9.72 19.40
C GLN A 52 7.57 8.49 18.48
N ASN A 53 6.93 8.57 17.31
CA ASN A 53 6.98 7.50 16.32
C ASN A 53 8.40 7.31 15.76
N TYR A 54 9.14 8.38 15.48
CA TYR A 54 10.51 8.28 14.95
C TYR A 54 11.48 7.63 15.93
N LEU A 55 11.30 7.88 17.23
CA LEU A 55 12.09 7.26 18.29
C LEU A 55 11.74 5.78 18.54
N ASN A 56 10.54 5.35 18.14
CA ASN A 56 10.15 3.94 18.25
C ASN A 56 10.93 3.08 17.24
N PRO A 57 11.68 2.04 17.68
CA PRO A 57 12.43 1.16 16.78
C PRO A 57 11.55 0.36 15.82
N ASP A 58 10.29 0.08 16.18
CA ASP A 58 9.34 -0.68 15.35
C ASP A 58 8.68 0.15 14.25
N PHE A 59 8.85 1.48 14.29
CA PHE A 59 8.27 2.36 13.29
C PHE A 59 9.05 2.28 11.98
N SER A 60 8.33 1.96 10.90
CA SER A 60 8.90 1.87 9.55
C SER A 60 8.16 2.80 8.60
N VAL A 61 8.91 3.68 7.92
CA VAL A 61 8.40 4.54 6.83
C VAL A 61 7.83 3.72 5.69
N ILE A 62 8.36 2.50 5.48
CA ILE A 62 8.04 1.62 4.35
C ILE A 62 6.81 0.76 4.65
N LYS A 63 6.54 0.41 5.91
CA LYS A 63 5.31 -0.30 6.33
C LYS A 63 4.08 0.61 6.30
N ARG A 64 3.85 1.25 5.16
CA ARG A 64 2.52 1.73 4.79
C ARG A 64 1.72 0.45 4.52
N HIS A 65 0.57 0.27 5.18
CA HIS A 65 -0.28 -0.94 5.20
C HIS A 65 -0.67 -1.49 3.81
N TYR A 66 0.30 -2.00 3.05
CA TYR A 66 0.14 -2.57 1.71
C TYR A 66 0.24 -4.10 1.75
N SER A 67 0.81 -4.67 2.81
CA SER A 67 0.91 -6.11 3.02
C SER A 67 -0.32 -6.72 3.70
N VAL A 68 -1.13 -5.90 4.38
CA VAL A 68 -2.39 -6.38 4.95
C VAL A 68 -3.40 -6.43 3.82
N ARG A 69 -3.45 -7.57 3.14
CA ARG A 69 -4.53 -7.88 2.20
C ARG A 69 -5.82 -7.82 2.99
N ILE A 70 -6.65 -6.81 2.74
CA ILE A 70 -8.03 -6.82 3.22
C ILE A 70 -8.69 -8.01 2.53
N LEU A 71 -9.02 -9.04 3.30
CA LEU A 71 -9.65 -10.26 2.83
C LEU A 71 -11.06 -9.90 2.32
N GLY A 72 -11.15 -9.44 1.07
CA GLY A 72 -12.42 -9.08 0.45
C GLY A 72 -13.28 -10.32 0.22
N LYS A 73 -14.57 -10.14 -0.03
CA LYS A 73 -15.51 -11.23 -0.37
C LYS A 73 -15.10 -12.07 -1.59
N LEU A 74 -14.14 -11.59 -2.37
CA LEU A 74 -13.56 -12.27 -3.54
C LEU A 74 -12.33 -13.15 -3.21
N ALA A 75 -11.75 -13.01 -2.02
CA ALA A 75 -10.58 -13.78 -1.62
C ALA A 75 -10.77 -15.31 -1.75
N PRO A 76 -11.96 -15.90 -1.44
CA PRO A 76 -12.19 -17.33 -1.64
C PRO A 76 -12.15 -17.77 -3.11
N TYR A 77 -12.49 -16.88 -4.05
CA TYR A 77 -12.61 -17.18 -5.48
C TYR A 77 -11.37 -16.74 -6.27
N GLU A 78 -10.36 -16.16 -5.62
CA GLU A 78 -9.21 -15.54 -6.28
C GLU A 78 -8.42 -16.49 -7.18
N LYS A 79 -8.13 -17.70 -6.68
CA LYS A 79 -7.41 -18.73 -7.45
C LYS A 79 -8.18 -19.08 -8.71
N GLU A 80 -9.49 -19.25 -8.55
CA GLU A 80 -10.38 -19.61 -9.64
C GLU A 80 -10.50 -18.51 -10.69
N VAL A 81 -10.58 -17.24 -10.27
CA VAL A 81 -10.55 -16.09 -11.18
C VAL A 81 -9.27 -16.07 -12.02
N ILE A 82 -8.12 -16.38 -11.42
CA ILE A 82 -6.84 -16.43 -12.10
C ILE A 82 -6.82 -17.59 -13.10
N GLU A 83 -7.27 -18.78 -12.71
CA GLU A 83 -7.36 -19.95 -13.59
C GLU A 83 -8.30 -19.73 -14.78
N LEU A 84 -9.52 -19.26 -14.52
CA LEU A 84 -10.51 -18.94 -15.56
C LEU A 84 -9.99 -17.84 -16.50
N ARG A 85 -9.21 -16.89 -15.98
CA ARG A 85 -8.56 -15.87 -16.81
C ARG A 85 -7.45 -16.45 -17.68
N SER A 86 -6.64 -17.36 -17.14
CA SER A 86 -5.61 -18.09 -17.90
C SER A 86 -6.21 -18.97 -19.00
N GLN A 87 -7.45 -19.45 -18.82
CA GLN A 87 -8.23 -20.17 -19.83
C GLN A 87 -8.83 -19.25 -20.91
N GLY A 88 -8.63 -17.93 -20.82
CA GLY A 88 -9.10 -16.96 -21.81
C GLY A 88 -10.53 -16.47 -21.64
N LEU A 89 -11.20 -16.82 -20.53
CA LEU A 89 -12.58 -16.39 -20.29
C LEU A 89 -12.67 -14.88 -20.08
N THR A 90 -13.76 -14.32 -20.59
CA THR A 90 -14.05 -12.91 -20.45
C THR A 90 -14.62 -12.60 -19.08
N TYR A 91 -14.41 -11.37 -18.65
CA TYR A 91 -14.75 -10.91 -17.32
C TYR A 91 -16.25 -11.09 -16.96
N PRO A 92 -17.23 -10.84 -17.87
CA PRO A 92 -18.64 -11.16 -17.62
C PRO A 92 -18.92 -12.66 -17.42
N GLN A 93 -18.20 -13.53 -18.13
CA GLN A 93 -18.35 -14.99 -18.03
C GLN A 93 -17.83 -15.49 -16.67
N ILE A 94 -16.65 -15.02 -16.26
CA ILE A 94 -16.04 -15.33 -14.96
C ILE A 94 -16.96 -14.87 -13.82
N HIS A 95 -17.55 -13.67 -13.95
CA HIS A 95 -18.52 -13.17 -13.00
C HIS A 95 -19.78 -14.04 -12.92
N GLY A 96 -20.29 -14.53 -14.05
CA GLY A 96 -21.40 -15.49 -14.10
C GLY A 96 -21.12 -16.75 -13.29
N ILE A 97 -19.97 -17.40 -13.56
CA ILE A 97 -19.54 -18.64 -12.90
C ILE A 97 -19.41 -18.45 -11.38
N ILE A 98 -18.82 -17.34 -10.95
CA ILE A 98 -18.60 -17.07 -9.52
C ILE A 98 -19.90 -16.66 -8.81
N CYS A 99 -20.82 -15.99 -9.50
CA CYS A 99 -22.17 -15.71 -8.98
C CYS A 99 -23.00 -16.99 -8.79
N GLU A 100 -22.89 -17.96 -9.70
CA GLU A 100 -23.52 -19.28 -9.53
C GLU A 100 -22.98 -20.02 -8.31
N LYS A 101 -21.72 -19.79 -7.94
CA LYS A 101 -21.06 -20.31 -6.73
C LYS A 101 -21.38 -19.55 -5.43
N GLY A 102 -22.37 -18.66 -5.45
CA GLY A 102 -22.84 -17.94 -4.26
C GLY A 102 -22.20 -16.58 -4.03
N TYR A 103 -21.42 -16.05 -4.98
CA TYR A 103 -20.92 -14.68 -4.90
C TYR A 103 -22.04 -13.67 -5.15
N VAL A 104 -22.34 -12.87 -4.13
CA VAL A 104 -23.43 -11.88 -4.19
C VAL A 104 -23.13 -10.79 -5.24
N ARG A 105 -24.06 -10.61 -6.19
CA ARG A 105 -24.00 -9.71 -7.38
C ARG A 105 -23.54 -8.27 -7.17
N GLN A 106 -23.41 -7.79 -5.94
CA GLN A 106 -23.06 -6.39 -5.63
C GLN A 106 -21.57 -6.05 -5.84
N CYS A 107 -20.73 -6.98 -6.29
CA CYS A 107 -19.28 -6.79 -6.36
C CYS A 107 -18.66 -6.96 -7.77
N SER A 108 -19.41 -6.67 -8.83
CA SER A 108 -18.87 -6.59 -10.21
C SER A 108 -17.74 -5.56 -10.35
N PHE A 109 -17.74 -4.49 -9.54
CA PHE A 109 -16.67 -3.48 -9.47
C PHE A 109 -15.38 -4.00 -8.80
N ALA A 110 -15.50 -4.82 -7.75
CA ALA A 110 -14.37 -5.28 -6.95
C ALA A 110 -13.45 -6.20 -7.74
N MET A 111 -14.01 -7.11 -8.54
CA MET A 111 -13.24 -8.00 -9.39
C MET A 111 -12.55 -7.21 -10.54
N ASN A 112 -13.09 -6.06 -10.95
CA ASN A 112 -12.63 -5.29 -12.12
C ASN A 112 -11.39 -4.51 -11.73
N VAL A 113 -11.43 -3.98 -10.52
CA VAL A 113 -10.27 -3.40 -9.83
C VAL A 113 -9.21 -4.46 -9.56
N TYR A 114 -9.60 -5.68 -9.15
CA TYR A 114 -8.67 -6.77 -8.84
C TYR A 114 -7.86 -7.22 -10.07
N VAL A 115 -8.54 -7.54 -11.18
CA VAL A 115 -7.88 -8.03 -12.42
C VAL A 115 -7.07 -6.91 -13.11
N LYS A 116 -7.57 -5.66 -13.13
CA LYS A 116 -6.79 -4.53 -13.66
C LYS A 116 -5.51 -4.25 -12.88
N ARG A 117 -5.46 -4.56 -11.58
CA ARG A 117 -4.23 -4.42 -10.77
C ARG A 117 -3.21 -5.51 -11.07
N LYS A 118 -3.64 -6.74 -11.36
CA LYS A 118 -2.77 -7.88 -11.70
C LYS A 118 -2.20 -7.80 -13.12
N ASN A 119 -2.92 -7.23 -14.09
CA ASN A 119 -2.42 -7.06 -15.46
C ASN A 119 -1.48 -5.86 -15.65
N ASN A 120 -1.29 -5.02 -14.63
CA ASN A 120 -0.40 -3.84 -14.65
C ASN A 120 0.78 -3.97 -13.65
N ALA A 121 0.97 -5.16 -13.07
CA ALA A 121 2.13 -5.53 -12.27
C ALA A 121 3.03 -6.44 -13.11
#